data_AF-A0A958ZAQ4-F1
#
_entry.id   AF-A0A958ZAQ4-F1
#
_cell.length_a   1.000
_cell.length_b   1.000
_cell.length_c   1.000
_cell.angle_alpha   90.00
_cell.angle_beta   90.00
_cell.angle_gamma   90.00
#
_symmetry.space_group_name_H-M   'P 1'
#
loop_
_entity.id
_entity.type
_entity.pdbx_description
1 polymer ?
#
loop_
_entity_poly.entity_id
_entity_poly.type
_entity_poly.pdbx_seq_one_letter_code
_entity_poly.pdbx_strand_id
1 'polypeptide(L)' 'MNVPLAERIRPQKLSDFISQKHLVGESGALTGHIKRGVIPSLIFWGPPGTGKTTLANI' A
#
# COMPACT_ATOMS: atom_id res chain seq x y z
N MET A 1 -16.53 -5.36 -20.81
CA MET A 1 -15.06 -5.14 -20.94
C MET A 1 -14.35 -6.02 -19.93
N ASN A 2 -13.34 -6.77 -20.35
CA ASN A 2 -12.57 -7.66 -19.47
C ASN A 2 -11.52 -6.84 -18.70
N VAL A 3 -11.61 -6.81 -17.37
CA VAL A 3 -10.68 -6.04 -16.53
C VAL A 3 -9.32 -6.75 -16.49
N PRO A 4 -8.18 -6.04 -16.66
CA PRO A 4 -6.85 -6.64 -16.57
C PRO A 4 -6.63 -7.39 -15.25
N LEU A 5 -5.85 -8.47 -15.28
CA LEU A 5 -5.55 -9.26 -14.07
C LEU A 5 -4.93 -8.39 -12.97
N ALA A 6 -3.99 -7.51 -13.32
CA ALA A 6 -3.31 -6.63 -12.38
C ALA A 6 -4.27 -5.75 -11.58
N GLU A 7 -5.34 -5.26 -12.20
CA GLU A 7 -6.35 -4.45 -11.51
C GLU A 7 -7.30 -5.32 -10.68
N ARG A 8 -7.62 -6.53 -11.14
CA ARG A 8 -8.45 -7.49 -10.39
C ARG A 8 -7.77 -8.01 -9.12
N ILE A 9 -6.46 -8.18 -9.12
CA ILE A 9 -5.69 -8.68 -7.96
C ILE A 9 -5.18 -7.55 -7.06
N ARG A 10 -5.53 -6.30 -7.36
CA ARG A 10 -5.01 -5.15 -6.64
C ARG A 10 -5.50 -5.16 -5.19
N PRO A 11 -4.59 -5.13 -4.19
CA PRO A 11 -4.93 -5.04 -2.77
C PRO A 11 -6.00 -3.97 -2.48
N GLN A 12 -6.98 -4.31 -1.65
CA GLN A 12 -8.06 -3.40 -1.24
C GLN A 12 -7.91 -2.92 0.20
N LYS A 13 -7.11 -3.63 1.00
CA LYS A 13 -6.76 -3.27 2.38
C LYS A 13 -5.26 -3.33 2.58
N LEU A 14 -4.77 -2.62 3.59
CA LEU A 14 -3.36 -2.67 4.01
C LEU A 14 -2.90 -4.09 4.35
N SER A 15 -3.78 -4.91 4.93
CA SER A 15 -3.50 -6.32 5.25
C SER A 15 -3.28 -7.20 4.01
N ASP A 16 -3.85 -6.82 2.86
CA ASP A 16 -3.73 -7.58 1.61
C ASP A 16 -2.39 -7.29 0.91
N PHE A 17 -1.66 -6.27 1.38
CA PHE A 17 -0.40 -5.85 0.80
C PHE A 17 0.74 -6.75 1.29
N ILE A 18 1.23 -7.61 0.39
CA ILE A 18 2.16 -8.70 0.73
C ILE A 18 3.62 -8.20 0.83
N SER A 19 3.92 -7.06 0.21
CA SER A 19 5.27 -6.51 0.10
C SER A 19 5.57 -5.46 1.18
N GLN A 20 6.83 -5.01 1.25
CA GLN A 20 7.24 -3.86 2.06
C GLN A 20 6.82 -3.94 3.55
N LYS A 21 7.01 -5.11 4.19
CA LYS A 21 6.61 -5.33 5.60
C LYS A 21 7.18 -4.30 6.60
N HIS A 22 8.36 -3.74 6.31
CA HIS A 22 8.96 -2.68 7.13
C HIS A 22 8.16 -1.36 7.08
N LEU A 23 7.36 -1.14 6.04
CA LEU A 23 6.47 0.01 5.89
C LEU A 23 5.05 -0.30 6.37
N VAL A 24 4.47 -1.42 5.93
CA VAL A 24 3.02 -1.71 6.08
C VAL A 24 2.70 -2.93 6.94
N GLY A 25 3.72 -3.64 7.43
CA GLY A 25 3.54 -4.75 8.37
C GLY A 25 3.02 -4.28 9.73
N GLU A 26 2.76 -5.20 10.65
CA GLU A 26 2.17 -4.87 11.96
C GLU A 26 2.93 -3.80 12.75
N SER A 27 4.27 -3.84 12.66
CA SER A 27 5.22 -2.88 13.25
C SER A 27 5.80 -1.89 12.22
N GLY A 28 5.23 -1.85 11.01
CA GLY A 28 5.68 -0.98 9.94
C GLY A 28 5.44 0.50 10.24
N ALA A 29 6.30 1.35 9.68
CA ALA A 29 6.26 2.79 9.93
C ALA A 29 4.89 3.42 9.60
N LEU A 30 4.27 3.05 8.47
CA LEU A 30 2.97 3.58 8.06
C LEU A 30 1.81 3.01 8.87
N THR A 31 1.91 1.76 9.31
CA THR A 31 0.85 1.09 10.09
C THR A 31 0.54 1.85 11.38
N GLY A 32 1.56 2.37 12.06
CA GLY A 32 1.38 3.20 13.25
C GLY A 32 0.67 4.53 12.96
N HIS A 33 1.05 5.20 11.87
CA HIS A 33 0.43 6.46 11.44
C HIS A 33 -1.04 6.28 11.04
N ILE A 34 -1.33 5.24 10.25
CA ILE A 34 -2.69 4.90 9.82
C ILE A 34 -3.58 4.56 11.02
N LYS A 35 -3.10 3.71 11.95
CA LYS A 35 -3.84 3.37 13.18
C LYS A 35 -4.17 4.58 14.06
N ARG A 36 -3.31 5.59 14.07
CA ARG A 36 -3.51 6.83 14.83
C ARG A 36 -4.36 7.86 14.09
N GLY A 37 -4.68 7.64 12.81
CA GLY A 37 -5.41 8.59 11.96
C GLY A 37 -4.59 9.85 11.61
N VAL A 38 -3.26 9.82 11.77
CA VAL A 38 -2.38 10.96 11.49
C VAL A 38 -1.42 10.57 10.38
N ILE A 39 -1.80 10.90 9.14
CA ILE A 39 -1.03 10.58 7.93
C ILE A 39 -0.41 11.89 7.41
N PRO A 40 0.92 12.04 7.44
CA PRO A 40 1.58 13.21 6.87
C PRO A 40 1.54 13.15 5.33
N SER A 41 1.96 14.23 4.67
CA SER A 41 2.24 14.19 3.23
C SER A 41 3.39 13.21 2.94
N LEU A 42 3.17 12.26 2.04
CA LEU A 42 4.12 11.19 1.72
C LEU A 42 4.53 11.26 0.24
N ILE A 43 5.79 10.92 -0.03
CA ILE A 43 6.29 10.65 -1.39
C ILE A 43 6.64 9.17 -1.47
N PHE A 44 5.95 8.42 -2.32
CA PHE A 44 6.28 7.03 -2.60
C PHE A 44 7.28 6.93 -3.75
N TRP A 45 8.50 6.46 -3.45
CA TRP A 45 9.56 6.29 -4.44
C TRP A 45 10.02 4.83 -4.55
N GLY A 46 10.30 4.38 -5.77
CA GLY A 46 10.82 3.03 -6.04
C GLY A 46 10.51 2.51 -7.45
N PRO A 47 11.07 1.34 -7.82
CA PRO A 47 10.93 0.74 -9.16
C PRO A 47 9.48 0.54 -9.63
N PRO A 48 9.20 0.41 -10.94
CA PRO A 48 7.86 0.11 -11.44
C PRO A 48 7.30 -1.20 -10.85
N GLY A 49 5.98 -1.27 -10.64
CA GLY A 49 5.32 -2.48 -10.13
C GLY A 49 5.46 -2.74 -8.62
N THR A 50 6.09 -1.87 -7.84
CA THR A 50 6.25 -2.06 -6.38
C THR A 50 5.01 -1.76 -5.53
N GLY A 51 3.88 -1.42 -6.14
CA GLY A 51 2.62 -1.18 -5.44
C GLY A 51 2.41 0.23 -4.89
N LYS A 52 3.21 1.22 -5.29
CA LYS A 52 3.08 2.63 -4.85
C LYS A 52 1.67 3.21 -5.05
N THR A 53 1.12 3.07 -6.26
CA THR A 53 -0.22 3.57 -6.59
C THR A 53 -1.30 2.78 -5.85
N THR A 54 -1.07 1.51 -5.55
CA THR A 54 -2.00 0.74 -4.71
C THR A 54 -1.98 1.25 -3.28
N LEU A 55 -0.79 1.44 -2.71
CA LEU A 55 -0.60 1.92 -1.34
C LEU A 55 -1.21 3.31 -1.10
N ALA A 56 -1.24 4.16 -2.12
CA ALA A 56 -1.86 5.48 -2.03
C ALA A 56 -3.41 5.46 -1.95
N ASN A 57 -4.06 4.36 -2.34
CA ASN A 57 -5.51 4.25 -2.48
C ASN A 57 -6.18 3.38 -1.40
N ILE A 58 -5.41 2.76 -0.52
CA ILE A 58 -5.87 1.84 0.53
C ILE A 58 -5.86 2.46 1.92
#